data_AF-A0A928N221-F1
#
_entry.id   AF-A0A928N221-F1
#
_cell.length_a   1.000
_cell.length_b   1.000
_cell.length_c   1.000
_cell.angle_alpha   90.00
_cell.angle_beta   90.00
_cell.angle_gamma   90.00
#
_symmetry.space_group_name_H-M   'P 1'
#
loop_
_entity.id
_entity.type
_entity.pdbx_description
1 polymer ?
#
loop_
_entity_poly.entity_id
_entity_poly.type
_entity_poly.pdbx_seq_one_letter_code
_entity_poly.pdbx_strand_id
1 'polypeptide(L)'
;MNKKYIVALILNIIPFFLSCLLYEGGIAISIMFFILQILINSLNYKWTNKITSYLFLNSVMLISSITSNKIITQLYYTNVSSDNGTLAVGDFEIKFTLAFILLMTLIGIVLRIVSKKNIKQ
;
A
#
# COMPACT_ATOMS: atom_id res chain seq x y z
N MET A 1 1.12 -13.92 19.37
CA MET A 1 1.35 -13.32 18.04
C MET A 1 2.75 -12.71 18.01
N ASN A 2 3.57 -12.95 16.98
CA ASN A 2 4.96 -12.46 16.95
C ASN A 2 4.97 -10.92 16.94
N LYS A 3 5.77 -10.25 17.80
CA LYS A 3 5.87 -8.79 17.88
C LYS A 3 6.13 -8.14 16.52
N LYS A 4 6.97 -8.77 15.68
CA LYS A 4 7.26 -8.31 14.30
C LYS A 4 6.01 -8.25 13.41
N TYR A 5 5.07 -9.17 13.61
CA TYR A 5 3.83 -9.22 12.83
C TYR A 5 2.87 -8.10 13.22
N ILE A 6 2.77 -7.78 14.52
CA ILE A 6 1.99 -6.63 15.00
C ILE A 6 2.54 -5.33 14.42
N VAL A 7 3.87 -5.16 14.48
CA VAL A 7 4.53 -3.99 13.89
C VAL A 7 4.25 -3.90 12.39
N ALA A 8 4.36 -5.00 11.65
CA ALA A 8 4.02 -5.02 10.23
C ALA A 8 2.57 -4.55 9.99
N LEU A 9 1.62 -5.06 10.78
CA LEU A 9 0.21 -4.70 10.65
C LEU A 9 -0.01 -3.20 10.87
N ILE A 10 0.62 -2.62 11.89
CA ILE A 10 0.56 -1.17 12.14
C ILE A 10 1.17 -0.39 10.97
N LEU A 11 2.36 -0.80 10.48
CA LEU A 11 3.03 -0.13 9.35
C LEU A 11 2.16 -0.10 8.09
N ASN A 12 1.33 -1.12 7.83
CA ASN A 12 0.42 -1.14 6.68
C ASN A 12 -0.74 -0.12 6.81
N ILE A 13 -0.98 0.44 7.99
CA ILE A 13 -2.03 1.44 8.26
C ILE A 13 -1.43 2.85 8.39
N ILE A 14 -0.13 3.00 8.68
CA ILE A 14 0.52 4.31 8.77
C ILE A 14 0.34 5.19 7.52
N PRO A 15 0.49 4.67 6.27
CA PRO A 15 0.24 5.47 5.07
C PRO A 15 -1.15 6.10 5.07
N PHE A 16 -2.16 5.41 5.57
CA PHE A 16 -3.51 5.95 5.69
C PHE A 16 -3.55 7.19 6.60
N PHE A 17 -2.96 7.15 7.78
CA PHE A 17 -2.96 8.31 8.68
C PHE A 17 -2.18 9.49 8.11
N LEU A 18 -0.98 9.23 7.58
CA LEU A 18 -0.13 10.27 7.00
C LEU A 18 -0.81 10.95 5.80
N SER A 19 -1.50 10.17 4.99
CA SER A 19 -2.13 10.65 3.77
C SER A 19 -3.36 11.50 4.05
N CYS A 20 -4.15 11.16 5.08
CA CYS A 20 -5.20 12.04 5.59
C CYS A 20 -4.65 13.35 6.18
N LEU A 21 -3.52 13.31 6.90
CA LEU A 21 -2.91 14.50 7.50
C LEU A 21 -2.34 15.46 6.47
N LEU A 22 -1.87 14.94 5.35
CA LEU A 22 -1.14 15.72 4.34
C LEU A 22 -1.91 15.81 3.01
N TYR A 23 -3.23 15.70 3.04
CA TYR A 23 -4.06 15.61 1.83
C TYR A 23 -3.92 16.83 0.88
N GLU A 24 -3.49 17.99 1.39
CA GLU A 24 -3.33 19.22 0.62
C GLU A 24 -2.03 19.31 -0.21
N GLY A 25 -1.02 18.47 0.06
CA GLY A 25 0.30 18.66 -0.54
C GLY A 25 0.52 18.03 -1.92
N GLY A 26 -0.54 17.55 -2.57
CA GLY A 26 -0.54 17.20 -4.00
C GLY A 26 0.49 16.14 -4.42
N ILE A 27 1.04 16.28 -5.64
CA ILE A 27 1.84 15.25 -6.35
C ILE A 27 3.07 14.79 -5.55
N ALA A 28 3.76 15.71 -4.86
CA ALA A 28 4.98 15.38 -4.10
C ALA A 28 4.69 14.34 -3.01
N ILE A 29 3.50 14.40 -2.42
CA ILE A 29 3.05 13.50 -1.37
C ILE A 29 2.65 12.14 -1.94
N SER A 30 1.98 12.10 -3.10
CA SER A 30 1.66 10.85 -3.79
C SER A 30 2.92 10.03 -4.11
N ILE A 31 4.01 10.69 -4.56
CA ILE A 31 5.30 10.01 -4.81
C ILE A 31 5.90 9.46 -3.50
N MET A 32 5.84 10.23 -2.40
CA MET A 32 6.33 9.78 -1.10
C MET A 32 5.58 8.53 -0.62
N PHE A 33 4.25 8.48 -0.77
CA PHE A 33 3.46 7.31 -0.41
C PHE A 33 3.74 6.11 -1.28
N PHE A 34 4.04 6.32 -2.57
CA PHE A 34 4.47 5.25 -3.45
C PHE A 34 5.77 4.58 -2.95
N ILE A 35 6.79 5.37 -2.61
CA ILE A 35 8.05 4.86 -2.04
C ILE A 35 7.79 4.13 -0.71
N LEU A 36 6.90 4.68 0.13
CA LEU A 36 6.55 4.07 1.40
C LEU A 36 5.88 2.70 1.21
N GLN A 37 4.98 2.54 0.24
CA GLN A 37 4.35 1.26 -0.07
C GLN A 37 5.36 0.19 -0.53
N ILE A 38 6.39 0.57 -1.31
CA ILE A 38 7.48 -0.35 -1.69
C ILE A 38 8.18 -0.87 -0.43
N LEU A 39 8.56 0.03 0.47
CA LEU A 39 9.26 -0.32 1.71
C LEU A 39 8.42 -1.24 2.60
N ILE A 40 7.13 -0.91 2.78
CA ILE A 40 6.22 -1.71 3.58
C ILE A 40 6.06 -3.11 2.97
N ASN A 41 5.89 -3.23 1.66
CA ASN A 41 5.80 -4.55 1.02
C ASN A 41 7.08 -5.37 1.19
N SER A 42 8.26 -4.75 1.05
CA SER A 42 9.54 -5.42 1.31
C SER A 42 9.67 -5.90 2.75
N LEU A 43 9.20 -5.11 3.73
CA LEU A 43 9.15 -5.51 5.14
C LEU A 43 8.14 -6.65 5.37
N ASN A 44 6.95 -6.58 4.77
CA ASN A 44 5.95 -7.65 4.81
C ASN A 44 6.55 -8.97 4.30
N TYR A 45 7.31 -8.91 3.19
CA TYR A 45 8.01 -10.08 2.65
C TYR A 45 9.08 -10.60 3.60
N LYS A 46 9.94 -9.73 4.14
CA LYS A 46 11.07 -10.11 4.99
C LYS A 46 10.64 -10.65 6.36
N TRP A 47 9.57 -10.10 6.94
CA TRP A 47 9.15 -10.42 8.30
C TRP A 47 8.12 -11.55 8.39
N THR A 48 7.44 -11.88 7.30
CA THR A 48 6.58 -13.07 7.24
C THR A 48 7.36 -14.24 6.70
N ASN A 49 7.11 -15.46 7.18
CA ASN A 49 7.70 -16.68 6.62
C ASN A 49 6.70 -17.53 5.82
N LYS A 50 5.41 -17.23 5.96
CA LYS A 50 4.31 -17.94 5.29
C LYS A 50 3.73 -17.06 4.18
N ILE A 51 3.40 -17.67 3.05
CA ILE A 51 2.75 -16.98 1.91
C ILE A 51 1.40 -16.42 2.36
N THR A 52 0.65 -17.16 3.18
CA THR A 52 -0.64 -16.71 3.73
C THR A 52 -0.54 -15.42 4.54
N SER A 53 0.47 -15.32 5.42
CA SER A 53 0.73 -14.10 6.19
C SER A 53 1.17 -12.92 5.30
N TYR A 54 1.96 -13.19 4.26
CA TYR A 54 2.36 -12.16 3.30
C TYR A 54 1.18 -11.63 2.49
N LEU A 55 0.33 -12.53 1.99
CA LEU A 55 -0.92 -12.19 1.30
C LEU A 55 -1.84 -11.38 2.21
N PHE A 56 -2.03 -11.80 3.46
CA PHE A 56 -2.86 -11.07 4.41
C PHE A 56 -2.36 -9.63 4.62
N LEU A 57 -1.06 -9.44 4.88
CA LEU A 57 -0.52 -8.08 5.10
C LEU A 57 -0.65 -7.20 3.86
N ASN A 58 -0.42 -7.75 2.66
CA ASN A 58 -0.63 -6.98 1.42
C ASN A 58 -2.09 -6.67 1.14
N SER A 59 -3.03 -7.56 1.51
CA SER A 59 -4.45 -7.23 1.45
C SER A 59 -4.81 -6.09 2.42
N VAL A 60 -4.23 -6.06 3.62
CA VAL A 60 -4.40 -4.94 4.57
C VAL A 60 -3.84 -3.65 3.97
N MET A 61 -2.64 -3.70 3.37
CA MET A 61 -2.03 -2.56 2.68
C MET A 61 -2.89 -2.05 1.51
N LEU A 62 -3.48 -2.96 0.74
CA LEU A 62 -4.35 -2.62 -0.39
C LEU A 62 -5.60 -1.90 0.10
N ILE A 63 -6.29 -2.47 1.09
CA ILE A 63 -7.51 -1.89 1.66
C ILE A 63 -7.21 -0.52 2.26
N SER A 64 -6.13 -0.39 3.03
CA SER A 64 -5.76 0.89 3.64
C SER A 64 -5.43 1.95 2.59
N SER A 65 -4.72 1.59 1.52
CA SER A 65 -4.35 2.51 0.44
C SER A 65 -5.54 2.95 -0.40
N ILE A 66 -6.44 2.04 -0.76
CA ILE A 66 -7.68 2.38 -1.50
C ILE A 66 -8.56 3.30 -0.65
N THR A 67 -8.74 2.97 0.63
CA THR A 67 -9.57 3.76 1.54
C THR A 67 -8.97 5.15 1.75
N SER A 68 -7.66 5.22 1.92
CA SER A 68 -6.90 6.48 2.00
C SER A 68 -7.13 7.36 0.78
N ASN A 69 -6.87 6.84 -0.43
CA ASN A 69 -7.05 7.61 -1.67
C ASN A 69 -8.48 8.12 -1.81
N LYS A 70 -9.49 7.29 -1.54
CA LYS A 70 -10.90 7.73 -1.58
C LYS A 70 -11.18 8.87 -0.61
N ILE A 71 -10.72 8.77 0.63
CA ILE A 71 -10.93 9.80 1.65
C ILE A 71 -10.21 11.10 1.25
N ILE A 72 -8.98 10.99 0.77
CA ILE A 72 -8.17 12.14 0.36
C ILE A 72 -8.77 12.85 -0.84
N THR A 73 -9.15 12.11 -1.88
CA THR A 73 -9.83 12.68 -3.03
C THR A 73 -11.10 13.41 -2.60
N GLN A 74 -11.88 12.83 -1.67
CA GLN A 74 -13.09 13.48 -1.15
C GLN A 74 -12.77 14.74 -0.34
N LEU A 75 -11.77 14.70 0.54
CA LEU A 75 -11.34 15.84 1.35
C LEU A 75 -10.79 16.96 0.47
N TYR A 76 -9.92 16.63 -0.49
CA TYR A 76 -9.37 17.57 -1.46
C TYR A 76 -10.47 18.17 -2.35
N TYR A 77 -11.44 17.35 -2.79
CA TYR A 77 -12.58 17.82 -3.58
C TYR A 77 -13.45 18.83 -2.82
N THR A 78 -13.65 18.58 -1.52
CA THR A 78 -14.50 19.40 -0.66
C THR A 78 -13.80 20.68 -0.22
N ASN A 79 -12.51 20.63 0.07
CA ASN A 79 -11.78 21.72 0.75
C ASN A 79 -10.85 22.53 -0.17
N VAL A 80 -10.45 21.98 -1.32
CA VAL A 80 -9.42 22.60 -2.19
C VAL A 80 -9.93 22.82 -3.61
N SER A 81 -10.43 21.79 -4.29
CA SER A 81 -10.86 21.90 -5.70
C SER A 81 -12.07 21.02 -5.99
N SER A 82 -13.23 21.63 -6.24
CA SER A 82 -14.48 20.91 -6.52
C SER A 82 -14.71 20.64 -8.02
N ASP A 83 -13.64 20.37 -8.77
CA ASP A 83 -13.70 20.10 -10.20
C ASP A 83 -13.77 18.60 -10.50
N ASN A 84 -14.39 18.23 -11.63
CA ASN A 84 -14.47 16.84 -12.06
C ASN A 84 -13.09 16.22 -12.35
N GLY A 85 -12.06 17.05 -12.60
CA GLY A 85 -10.67 16.62 -12.75
C GLY A 85 -10.13 15.96 -11.49
N THR A 86 -10.39 16.55 -10.32
CA THR A 86 -9.98 15.99 -9.02
C THR A 86 -10.53 14.57 -8.80
N LEU A 87 -11.82 14.35 -9.08
CA LEU A 87 -12.44 13.03 -8.93
C LEU A 87 -11.84 12.01 -9.91
N ALA A 88 -11.61 12.41 -11.16
CA ALA A 88 -11.00 11.55 -12.17
C ALA A 88 -9.56 11.16 -11.83
N VAL A 89 -8.76 12.08 -11.28
CA VAL A 89 -7.40 11.82 -10.79
C VAL A 89 -7.44 10.83 -9.63
N GLY A 90 -8.34 11.02 -8.67
CA GLY A 90 -8.51 10.07 -7.56
C GLY A 90 -8.85 8.65 -8.00
N ASP A 91 -9.79 8.51 -8.94
CA ASP A 91 -10.15 7.22 -9.53
C ASP A 91 -8.97 6.56 -10.27
N PHE A 92 -8.16 7.36 -10.97
CA PHE A 92 -6.93 6.89 -11.60
C PHE A 92 -5.91 6.41 -10.57
N GLU A 93 -5.66 7.18 -9.51
CA GLU A 93 -4.73 6.82 -8.43
C GLU A 93 -5.15 5.53 -7.72
N ILE A 94 -6.45 5.30 -7.51
CA ILE A 94 -6.97 4.03 -6.95
C ILE A 94 -6.66 2.87 -7.89
N LYS A 95 -6.95 2.98 -9.19
CA LYS A 95 -6.68 1.92 -10.19
C LYS A 95 -5.18 1.62 -10.27
N PHE A 96 -4.35 2.66 -10.29
CA PHE A 96 -2.90 2.55 -10.31
C PHE A 96 -2.39 1.85 -9.05
N THR A 97 -2.85 2.28 -7.87
CA THR A 97 -2.50 1.68 -6.57
C THR A 97 -2.86 0.19 -6.53
N LEU A 98 -4.05 -0.17 -7.02
CA LEU A 98 -4.50 -1.56 -7.10
C LEU A 98 -3.58 -2.40 -7.99
N ALA A 99 -3.30 -1.93 -9.21
CA ALA A 99 -2.41 -2.62 -10.14
C ALA A 99 -1.00 -2.79 -9.54
N PHE A 100 -0.49 -1.75 -8.90
CA PHE A 100 0.83 -1.72 -8.30
C PHE A 100 0.99 -2.71 -7.14
N ILE A 101 0.07 -2.70 -6.18
CA ILE A 101 0.13 -3.60 -5.01
C ILE A 101 -0.03 -5.06 -5.45
N LEU A 102 -0.89 -5.34 -6.44
CA LEU A 102 -1.02 -6.68 -7.01
C LEU A 102 0.27 -7.15 -7.66
N LEU A 103 0.91 -6.31 -8.48
CA LEU A 103 2.19 -6.63 -9.12
C LEU A 103 3.27 -6.93 -8.07
N MET A 104 3.40 -6.06 -7.06
CA MET A 104 4.39 -6.21 -5.99
C MET A 104 4.14 -7.46 -5.13
N THR A 105 2.87 -7.82 -4.94
CA THR A 105 2.47 -9.05 -4.24
C THR A 105 2.83 -10.29 -5.07
N LEU A 106 2.57 -10.28 -6.38
CA LEU A 106 2.94 -11.37 -7.28
C LEU A 106 4.45 -11.60 -7.31
N ILE A 107 5.24 -10.54 -7.43
CA ILE A 107 6.71 -10.60 -7.37
C ILE A 107 7.16 -11.25 -6.05
N GLY A 108 6.61 -10.82 -4.91
CA GLY A 108 6.95 -11.39 -3.60
C GLY A 108 6.59 -12.87 -3.47
N ILE A 109 5.47 -13.31 -4.06
CA ILE A 109 5.09 -14.74 -4.11
C ILE A 109 6.09 -15.55 -4.92
N VAL A 110 6.44 -15.09 -6.13
CA VAL A 110 7.39 -15.77 -7.02
C VAL A 110 8.74 -15.93 -6.33
N LEU A 111 9.28 -14.84 -5.75
CA LEU A 111 10.55 -14.87 -5.02
C LEU A 111 10.53 -15.88 -3.85
N ARG A 112 9.41 -15.99 -3.15
CA ARG A 112 9.26 -16.96 -2.05
C ARG A 112 9.20 -18.41 -2.52
N ILE A 113 8.57 -18.67 -3.65
CA ILE A 113 8.51 -20.01 -4.23
C ILE A 113 9.90 -20.43 -4.70
N VAL A 114 10.63 -19.54 -5.37
CA VAL A 114 12.00 -19.78 -5.85
C VAL A 114 12.96 -20.02 -4.67
N SER A 115 12.93 -19.18 -3.63
CA SER A 115 13.83 -19.34 -2.47
C SER A 115 13.60 -20.66 -1.71
N LYS A 116 12.35 -21.10 -1.59
CA LYS A 116 12.03 -22.41 -0.99
C LYS A 116 12.52 -23.60 -1.81
N LYS A 117 12.60 -23.49 -3.14
CA LYS A 117 13.15 -24.54 -4.00
C LYS A 117 14.66 -24.67 -3.82
N ASN A 118 15.38 -23.56 -3.76
CA ASN A 118 16.85 -23.56 -3.61
C ASN A 118 17.35 -24.09 -2.26
N ILE A 119 16.53 -24.05 -1.20
CA ILE A 119 16.90 -24.59 0.13
C ILE A 119 16.74 -26.12 0.20
N LYS A 120 16.00 -26.72 -0.74
CA LYS A 120 15.75 -28.17 -0.79
C LYS A 120 16.70 -28.94 -1.72
N GLN A 121 17.59 -28.24 -2.41
CA GLN A 121 18.69 -28.83 -3.21
C GLN A 121 19.96 -28.83 -2.37
#